data_AF-A0A5C1Y9V7-F1
#
_entry.id   AF-A0A5C1Y9V7-F1
#
_cell.length_a   1.000
_cell.length_b   1.000
_cell.length_c   1.000
_cell.angle_alpha   90.00
_cell.angle_beta   90.00
_cell.angle_gamma   90.00
#
_symmetry.space_group_name_H-M   'P 1'
#
loop_
_entity.id
_entity.type
_entity.pdbx_description
1 polymer ?
#
loop_
_entity_poly.entity_id
_entity_poly.type
_entity_poly.pdbx_seq_one_letter_code
_entity_poly.pdbx_strand_id
1 'polypeptide(L)'
;MSTLAVGIDIGGTGIKGALVDVDSGELAGERVKVATPEGGDPDAVLAAVAGMVDGFGPEAAGVPLGVCFPAIVKHGRTMSAANVSKRWIGLDAERLFEQALGRGIHFVNDADAAGVAEAGFGAARGVDGLVIVTTLGTGIGSAFLYDGVLIPNTELGHLKLRGRDAERLASFAAKERGHLSWKRWAERLQQFYGTVEFLFSPELFVVGGGVSKNHEEFLPLLELSTPIVPATLRNNAGILGAAWLAAQPARA
;
A
#
# COMPACT_ATOMS: atom_id res chain seq x y z
N MET A 1 -28.16 4.10 3.70
CA MET A 1 -27.11 4.44 4.67
C MET A 1 -25.82 3.98 4.05
N SER A 2 -24.81 4.84 3.94
CA SER A 2 -23.53 4.40 3.41
C SER A 2 -22.79 3.54 4.42
N THR A 3 -22.00 2.61 3.91
CA THR A 3 -21.16 1.75 4.75
C THR A 3 -19.90 2.52 5.12
N LEU A 4 -19.73 2.81 6.41
CA LEU A 4 -18.52 3.46 6.92
C LEU A 4 -17.51 2.41 7.40
N ALA A 5 -16.23 2.73 7.27
CA ALA A 5 -15.13 1.98 7.87
C ALA A 5 -13.97 2.91 8.22
N VAL A 6 -13.14 2.52 9.18
CA VAL A 6 -11.87 3.19 9.49
C VAL A 6 -10.75 2.53 8.72
N GLY A 7 -9.96 3.33 8.02
CA GLY A 7 -8.71 2.88 7.39
C GLY A 7 -7.50 3.50 8.07
N ILE A 8 -6.51 2.68 8.40
CA ILE A 8 -5.23 3.12 8.96
C ILE A 8 -4.10 2.68 8.02
N ASP A 9 -3.22 3.60 7.63
CA ASP A 9 -2.01 3.40 6.83
C ASP A 9 -0.78 3.65 7.69
N ILE A 10 -0.13 2.57 8.13
CA ILE A 10 1.09 2.62 8.94
C ILE A 10 2.30 2.68 7.99
N GLY A 11 2.87 3.87 7.78
CA GLY A 11 4.12 4.02 7.04
C GLY A 11 5.37 4.01 7.95
N GLY A 12 6.56 4.00 7.34
CA GLY A 12 7.82 4.10 8.09
C GLY A 12 8.08 5.46 8.75
N THR A 13 7.43 6.53 8.27
CA THR A 13 7.64 7.91 8.76
C THR A 13 6.38 8.59 9.28
N GLY A 14 5.21 8.02 9.04
CA GLY A 14 3.95 8.52 9.59
C GLY A 14 2.87 7.46 9.51
N ILE A 15 1.99 7.49 10.52
CA ILE A 15 0.75 6.73 10.57
C ILE A 15 -0.37 7.69 10.19
N LYS A 16 -1.24 7.28 9.28
CA LYS A 16 -2.37 8.08 8.82
C LYS A 16 -3.65 7.30 9.01
N GLY A 17 -4.76 7.99 9.26
CA GLY A 17 -6.06 7.34 9.32
C GLY A 17 -7.19 8.29 8.98
N ALA A 18 -8.33 7.73 8.63
CA ALA A 18 -9.58 8.46 8.44
C ALA A 18 -10.78 7.49 8.51
N LEU A 19 -11.96 8.05 8.73
CA LEU A 19 -13.20 7.38 8.32
C LEU A 19 -13.33 7.44 6.79
N VAL A 20 -13.88 6.37 6.22
CA VAL A 20 -14.07 6.18 4.79
C VAL A 20 -15.50 5.73 4.56
N ASP A 21 -16.16 6.37 3.59
CA ASP A 21 -17.37 5.85 2.99
C ASP A 21 -16.95 4.85 1.91
N VAL A 22 -17.15 3.55 2.16
CA VAL A 22 -16.65 2.49 1.27
C VAL A 22 -17.55 2.28 0.04
N ASP A 23 -18.72 2.91 -0.02
CA ASP A 23 -19.58 2.90 -1.20
C ASP A 23 -19.10 3.94 -2.23
N SER A 24 -18.70 5.12 -1.76
CA SER A 24 -18.19 6.20 -2.62
C SER A 24 -16.68 6.14 -2.85
N GLY A 25 -15.91 5.56 -1.92
CA GLY A 25 -14.45 5.61 -1.91
C GLY A 25 -13.89 6.96 -1.44
N GLU A 26 -14.70 7.75 -0.74
CA GLU A 26 -14.32 9.06 -0.22
C GLU A 26 -14.03 9.04 1.28
N LEU A 27 -13.24 10.01 1.75
CA LEU A 27 -13.01 10.18 3.18
C LEU A 27 -14.26 10.79 3.81
N ALA A 28 -14.82 10.12 4.81
CA ALA A 28 -15.96 10.59 5.60
C ALA A 28 -15.48 11.37 6.84
N GLY A 29 -14.52 12.28 6.66
CA GLY A 29 -13.92 13.06 7.75
C GLY A 29 -12.52 13.57 7.44
N GLU A 30 -11.91 14.26 8.40
CA GLU A 30 -10.53 14.72 8.26
C GLU A 30 -9.54 13.57 8.38
N ARG A 31 -8.54 13.57 7.51
CA ARG A 31 -7.42 12.64 7.61
C ARG A 31 -6.49 13.07 8.75
N VAL A 32 -6.35 12.22 9.74
CA VAL A 32 -5.41 12.38 10.85
C VAL A 32 -4.06 11.79 10.46
N LYS A 33 -2.98 12.44 10.89
CA LYS A 33 -1.61 11.94 10.72
C LYS A 33 -0.83 12.15 12.01
N VAL A 34 -0.15 11.11 12.46
CA VAL A 34 0.84 11.16 13.54
C VAL A 34 2.19 10.65 13.03
N ALA A 35 3.28 11.01 13.71
CA ALA A 35 4.60 10.46 13.37
C ALA A 35 4.64 8.96 13.74
N THR A 36 5.31 8.15 12.91
CA THR A 36 5.61 6.78 13.30
C THR A 36 6.62 6.83 14.46
N PRO A 37 6.37 6.13 15.59
CA PRO A 37 7.29 6.12 16.70
C PRO A 37 8.71 5.72 16.28
N GLU A 38 9.72 6.24 16.97
CA GLU A 38 11.12 5.94 16.67
C GLU A 38 11.38 4.43 16.67
N GLY A 39 12.08 3.95 15.65
CA GLY A 39 12.35 2.51 15.45
C GLY A 39 11.16 1.68 14.96
N GLY A 40 9.94 2.24 14.90
CA GLY A 40 8.74 1.53 14.45
C GLY A 40 8.46 0.29 15.28
N ASP A 41 8.60 0.40 16.61
CA ASP A 41 8.39 -0.71 17.54
C ASP A 41 6.91 -1.13 17.61
N PRO A 42 6.57 -2.44 17.66
CA PRO A 42 5.18 -2.89 17.67
C PRO A 42 4.32 -2.28 18.77
N ASP A 43 4.83 -2.19 20.00
CA ASP A 43 4.04 -1.73 21.15
C ASP A 43 3.77 -0.23 21.04
N ALA A 44 4.77 0.54 20.61
CA ALA A 44 4.66 1.98 20.41
C ALA A 44 3.74 2.32 19.22
N VAL A 45 3.85 1.57 18.10
CA VAL A 45 2.99 1.73 16.93
C VAL A 45 1.54 1.40 17.29
N LEU A 46 1.31 0.32 18.03
CA LEU A 46 -0.02 -0.05 18.52
C LEU A 46 -0.62 1.06 19.39
N ALA A 47 0.15 1.60 20.35
CA ALA A 47 -0.31 2.71 21.19
C ALA A 47 -0.68 3.95 20.36
N ALA A 48 0.10 4.26 19.33
CA ALA A 48 -0.19 5.38 18.42
C ALA A 48 -1.47 5.15 17.60
N VAL A 49 -1.71 3.91 17.13
CA VAL A 49 -2.94 3.55 16.41
C VAL A 49 -4.15 3.57 17.34
N ALA A 50 -4.03 3.04 18.56
CA ALA A 50 -5.10 3.08 19.55
C ALA A 50 -5.53 4.53 19.85
N GLY A 51 -4.57 5.42 20.13
CA GLY A 51 -4.87 6.84 20.35
C GLY A 51 -5.48 7.53 19.12
N MET A 52 -5.12 7.12 17.91
CA MET A 52 -5.74 7.63 16.68
C MET A 52 -7.19 7.16 16.53
N VAL A 53 -7.45 5.87 16.78
CA VAL A 53 -8.80 5.29 16.70
C VAL A 53 -9.71 5.93 17.75
N ASP A 54 -9.23 6.10 18.98
CA ASP A 54 -9.97 6.80 20.04
C ASP A 54 -10.28 8.25 19.65
N GLY A 55 -9.33 8.91 18.98
CA GLY A 55 -9.48 10.29 18.50
C GLY A 55 -10.56 10.50 17.45
N PHE A 56 -10.95 9.46 16.71
CA PHE A 56 -12.10 9.53 15.78
C PHE A 56 -13.45 9.55 16.49
N GLY A 57 -13.49 9.21 17.78
CA GLY A 57 -14.69 9.32 18.59
C GLY A 57 -15.80 8.32 18.22
N PRO A 58 -17.06 8.63 18.57
CA PRO A 58 -18.17 7.68 18.46
C PRO A 58 -18.48 7.19 17.03
N GLU A 59 -18.12 7.95 16.00
CA GLU A 59 -18.37 7.57 14.60
C GLU A 59 -17.52 6.38 14.16
N ALA A 60 -16.33 6.21 14.75
CA ALA A 60 -15.48 5.04 14.55
C ALA A 60 -15.92 3.83 15.39
N ALA A 61 -16.80 4.03 16.38
CA ALA A 61 -17.25 2.97 17.26
C ALA A 61 -18.19 2.02 16.50
N GLY A 62 -17.80 0.75 16.36
CA GLY A 62 -18.64 -0.29 15.75
C GLY A 62 -18.57 -0.39 14.22
N VAL A 63 -17.92 0.55 13.51
CA VAL A 63 -17.70 0.44 12.06
C VAL A 63 -16.40 -0.31 11.76
N PRO A 64 -16.29 -1.18 10.73
CA PRO A 64 -15.09 -1.98 10.45
C PRO A 64 -13.77 -1.20 10.50
N LEU A 65 -12.68 -1.85 10.94
CA LEU A 65 -11.36 -1.25 11.06
C LEU A 65 -10.33 -2.03 10.24
N GLY A 66 -9.77 -1.40 9.23
CA GLY A 66 -8.67 -1.92 8.44
C GLY A 66 -7.35 -1.23 8.75
N VAL A 67 -6.28 -2.00 8.81
CA VAL A 67 -4.91 -1.51 9.05
C VAL A 67 -4.00 -2.07 7.97
N CYS A 68 -3.32 -1.20 7.22
CA CYS A 68 -2.28 -1.62 6.30
C CYS A 68 -0.88 -1.29 6.83
N PHE A 69 0.09 -2.15 6.50
CA PHE A 69 1.44 -2.13 7.04
C PHE A 69 2.48 -2.59 6.00
N PRO A 70 3.70 -2.02 5.97
CA PRO A 70 4.74 -2.33 4.98
C PRO A 70 5.47 -3.64 5.29
N ALA A 71 4.72 -4.75 5.26
CA ALA A 71 5.22 -6.10 5.40
C ALA A 71 4.37 -7.09 4.60
N ILE A 72 4.94 -8.26 4.35
CA ILE A 72 4.18 -9.45 3.98
C ILE A 72 3.28 -9.81 5.17
N VAL A 73 1.98 -9.97 4.95
CA VAL A 73 1.01 -10.37 5.97
C VAL A 73 0.33 -11.68 5.55
N LYS A 74 0.51 -12.74 6.33
CA LYS A 74 -0.12 -14.04 6.11
C LYS A 74 -0.94 -14.43 7.32
N HIS A 75 -2.27 -14.52 7.15
CA HIS A 75 -3.20 -14.85 8.23
C HIS A 75 -2.97 -13.98 9.48
N GLY A 76 -2.94 -12.66 9.29
CA GLY A 76 -2.70 -11.70 10.37
C GLY A 76 -1.27 -11.62 10.90
N ARG A 77 -0.37 -12.53 10.50
CA ARG A 77 1.02 -12.55 10.91
C ARG A 77 1.93 -11.82 9.93
N THR A 78 2.74 -10.90 10.44
CA THR A 78 3.77 -10.20 9.66
C THR A 78 4.99 -11.08 9.44
N MET A 79 5.44 -11.20 8.20
CA MET A 79 6.52 -12.12 7.78
C MET A 79 7.79 -11.39 7.32
N SER A 80 7.71 -10.08 7.11
CA SER A 80 8.85 -9.23 6.74
C SER A 80 8.82 -7.93 7.54
N ALA A 81 9.94 -7.20 7.52
CA ALA A 81 10.08 -5.90 8.17
C ALA A 81 11.27 -5.17 7.53
N ALA A 82 11.05 -4.51 6.39
CA ALA A 82 12.13 -3.84 5.67
C ALA A 82 12.52 -2.51 6.34
N ASN A 83 11.52 -1.65 6.60
CA ASN A 83 11.69 -0.26 7.03
C ASN A 83 11.14 0.03 8.44
N VAL A 84 11.00 -1.01 9.27
CA VAL A 84 10.41 -1.00 10.62
C VAL A 84 11.15 -1.99 11.52
N SER A 85 10.83 -2.04 12.82
CA SER A 85 11.45 -2.93 13.78
C SER A 85 11.46 -4.41 13.33
N LYS A 86 12.55 -5.13 13.55
CA LYS A 86 12.61 -6.57 13.25
C LYS A 86 11.70 -7.41 14.14
N ARG A 87 11.19 -6.84 15.25
CA ARG A 87 10.20 -7.48 16.13
C ARG A 87 8.87 -7.80 15.42
N TRP A 88 8.59 -7.16 14.29
CA TRP A 88 7.43 -7.51 13.45
C TRP A 88 7.58 -8.87 12.76
N ILE A 89 8.79 -9.38 12.54
CA ILE A 89 8.96 -10.66 11.83
C ILE A 89 8.45 -11.81 12.71
N GLY A 90 7.41 -12.50 12.24
CA GLY A 90 6.75 -13.59 12.93
C GLY A 90 5.74 -13.16 13.98
N LEU A 91 5.47 -11.86 14.13
CA LEU A 91 4.48 -11.32 15.07
C LEU A 91 3.06 -11.56 14.56
N ASP A 92 2.19 -12.03 15.45
CA ASP A 92 0.74 -12.14 15.22
C ASP A 92 0.10 -10.75 15.38
N ALA A 93 0.37 -9.88 14.40
CA ALA A 93 0.09 -8.45 14.46
C ALA A 93 -1.41 -8.15 14.51
N GLU A 94 -2.21 -8.85 13.71
CA GLU A 94 -3.67 -8.70 13.71
C GLU A 94 -4.23 -8.99 15.11
N ARG A 95 -3.92 -10.16 15.66
CA ARG A 95 -4.36 -10.55 17.00
C ARG A 95 -3.87 -9.59 18.10
N LEU A 96 -2.64 -9.12 18.01
CA LEU A 96 -2.10 -8.13 18.95
C LEU A 96 -2.95 -6.85 18.97
N PHE A 97 -3.30 -6.35 17.78
CA PHE A 97 -4.14 -5.16 17.66
C PHE A 97 -5.58 -5.42 18.10
N GLU A 98 -6.17 -6.56 17.74
CA GLU A 98 -7.52 -6.94 18.18
C GLU A 98 -7.64 -6.98 19.70
N GLN A 99 -6.64 -7.58 20.38
CA GLN A 99 -6.60 -7.67 21.83
C GLN A 99 -6.50 -6.29 22.50
N ALA A 100 -5.68 -5.41 21.94
CA ALA A 100 -5.46 -4.08 22.49
C ALA A 100 -6.63 -3.11 22.21
N LEU A 101 -7.26 -3.21 21.05
CA LEU A 101 -8.39 -2.36 20.65
C LEU A 101 -9.75 -2.91 21.07
N GLY A 102 -9.83 -4.16 21.53
CA GLY A 102 -11.06 -4.81 21.97
C GLY A 102 -12.08 -5.04 20.84
N ARG A 103 -11.61 -5.13 19.59
CA ARG A 103 -12.45 -5.25 18.39
C ARG A 103 -11.73 -6.00 17.28
N GLY A 104 -12.49 -6.65 16.39
CA GLY A 104 -11.93 -7.24 15.17
C GLY A 104 -11.35 -6.18 14.24
N ILE A 105 -10.27 -6.53 13.54
CA ILE A 105 -9.64 -5.70 12.51
C ILE A 105 -9.35 -6.53 11.26
N HIS A 106 -9.00 -5.87 10.17
CA HIS A 106 -8.37 -6.50 9.01
C HIS A 106 -6.95 -5.97 8.85
N PHE A 107 -5.94 -6.84 8.95
CA PHE A 107 -4.54 -6.46 8.80
C PHE A 107 -3.97 -6.90 7.44
N VAL A 108 -3.41 -5.96 6.68
CA VAL A 108 -2.99 -6.20 5.29
C VAL A 108 -1.67 -5.50 4.93
N ASN A 109 -1.04 -5.92 3.85
CA ASN A 109 0.10 -5.20 3.27
C ASN A 109 -0.34 -3.82 2.70
N ASP A 110 0.53 -2.82 2.77
CA ASP A 110 0.26 -1.44 2.31
C ASP A 110 0.10 -1.32 0.79
N ALA A 111 0.93 -2.02 0.00
CA ALA A 111 0.80 -2.07 -1.45
C ALA A 111 -0.45 -2.85 -1.88
N ASP A 112 -0.75 -3.98 -1.22
CA ASP A 112 -1.98 -4.76 -1.43
C ASP A 112 -3.22 -3.88 -1.18
N ALA A 113 -3.25 -3.13 -0.07
CA ALA A 113 -4.32 -2.17 0.21
C ALA A 113 -4.41 -1.11 -0.89
N ALA A 114 -3.29 -0.52 -1.32
CA ALA A 114 -3.29 0.44 -2.40
C ALA A 114 -3.82 -0.15 -3.72
N GLY A 115 -3.48 -1.40 -4.03
CA GLY A 115 -3.99 -2.11 -5.20
C GLY A 115 -5.50 -2.29 -5.15
N VAL A 116 -6.02 -2.77 -4.02
CA VAL A 116 -7.47 -2.93 -3.80
C VAL A 116 -8.21 -1.61 -3.92
N ALA A 117 -7.65 -0.52 -3.38
CA ALA A 117 -8.24 0.80 -3.52
C ALA A 117 -8.32 1.22 -5.00
N GLU A 118 -7.24 1.04 -5.77
CA GLU A 118 -7.22 1.39 -7.20
C GLU A 118 -8.17 0.50 -8.03
N ALA A 119 -8.40 -0.77 -7.64
CA ALA A 119 -9.40 -1.63 -8.27
C ALA A 119 -10.84 -1.18 -7.96
N GLY A 120 -11.11 -0.74 -6.73
CA GLY A 120 -12.45 -0.30 -6.34
C GLY A 120 -12.81 1.08 -6.87
N PHE A 121 -11.87 2.03 -6.77
CA PHE A 121 -12.16 3.47 -6.90
C PHE A 121 -11.20 4.21 -7.83
N GLY A 122 -10.16 3.55 -8.34
CA GLY A 122 -9.06 4.21 -9.04
C GLY A 122 -8.78 3.71 -10.46
N ALA A 123 -7.52 3.80 -10.84
CA ALA A 123 -7.06 3.56 -12.21
C ALA A 123 -7.19 2.11 -12.68
N ALA A 124 -7.32 1.15 -11.75
CA ALA A 124 -7.48 -0.27 -12.06
C ALA A 124 -8.96 -0.70 -12.16
N ARG A 125 -9.91 0.22 -11.94
CA ARG A 125 -11.34 -0.11 -11.94
C ARG A 125 -11.82 -0.53 -13.32
N GLY A 126 -12.47 -1.70 -13.37
CA GLY A 126 -13.09 -2.22 -14.60
C GLY A 126 -12.09 -2.69 -15.66
N VAL A 127 -10.82 -2.90 -15.27
CA VAL A 127 -9.82 -3.53 -16.13
C VAL A 127 -9.86 -5.03 -15.88
N ASP A 128 -10.19 -5.78 -16.93
CA ASP A 128 -10.18 -7.24 -16.91
C ASP A 128 -8.73 -7.76 -16.99
N GLY A 129 -8.51 -9.03 -16.60
CA GLY A 129 -7.19 -9.65 -16.65
C GLY A 129 -6.25 -9.20 -15.54
N LEU A 130 -4.94 -9.29 -15.82
CA LEU A 130 -3.91 -9.01 -14.81
C LEU A 130 -3.54 -7.52 -14.79
N VAL A 131 -3.78 -6.85 -13.67
CA VAL A 131 -3.27 -5.50 -13.38
C VAL A 131 -2.20 -5.59 -12.30
N ILE A 132 -1.08 -4.90 -12.52
CA ILE A 132 -0.01 -4.79 -11.54
C ILE A 132 0.06 -3.35 -11.05
N VAL A 133 -0.27 -3.17 -9.77
CA VAL A 133 -0.10 -1.89 -9.07
C VAL A 133 1.26 -1.90 -8.40
N THR A 134 2.03 -0.83 -8.53
CA THR A 134 3.31 -0.66 -7.84
C THR A 134 3.32 0.63 -7.03
N THR A 135 4.01 0.64 -5.90
CA THR A 135 4.18 1.86 -5.09
C THR A 135 5.65 2.24 -5.05
N LEU A 136 5.99 3.41 -5.61
CA LEU A 136 7.38 3.87 -5.68
C LEU A 136 7.66 4.89 -4.57
N GLY A 137 8.47 4.50 -3.59
CA GLY A 137 8.80 5.32 -2.43
C GLY A 137 10.17 4.97 -1.85
N THR A 138 10.24 4.76 -0.53
CA THR A 138 11.44 4.25 0.14
C THR A 138 11.90 2.92 -0.49
N GLY A 139 10.94 2.01 -0.69
CA GLY A 139 11.08 0.78 -1.46
C GLY A 139 10.23 0.77 -2.73
N ILE A 140 9.99 -0.43 -3.24
CA ILE A 140 9.02 -0.71 -4.31
C ILE A 140 8.03 -1.74 -3.78
N GLY A 141 6.80 -1.32 -3.49
CA GLY A 141 5.71 -2.24 -3.18
C GLY A 141 5.00 -2.69 -4.45
N SER A 142 4.27 -3.80 -4.38
CA SER A 142 3.46 -4.31 -5.49
C SER A 142 2.19 -4.98 -5.01
N ALA A 143 1.13 -4.88 -5.82
CA ALA A 143 -0.09 -5.64 -5.67
C ALA A 143 -0.51 -6.19 -7.04
N PHE A 144 -0.93 -7.45 -7.05
CA PHE A 144 -1.46 -8.10 -8.23
C PHE A 144 -2.96 -8.15 -8.12
N LEU A 145 -3.66 -7.77 -9.18
CA LEU A 145 -5.10 -7.87 -9.30
C LEU A 145 -5.38 -8.72 -10.53
N TYR A 146 -6.16 -9.78 -10.38
CA TYR A 146 -6.68 -10.55 -11.51
C TYR A 146 -8.20 -10.42 -11.51
N ASP A 147 -8.76 -9.84 -12.57
CA ASP A 147 -10.19 -9.51 -12.66
C ASP A 147 -10.68 -8.70 -11.45
N GLY A 148 -9.89 -7.70 -11.05
CA GLY A 148 -10.16 -6.85 -9.87
C GLY A 148 -9.98 -7.54 -8.52
N VAL A 149 -9.61 -8.83 -8.48
CA VAL A 149 -9.38 -9.58 -7.25
C VAL A 149 -7.90 -9.59 -6.88
N LEU A 150 -7.59 -9.19 -5.64
CA LEU A 150 -6.24 -9.20 -5.11
C LEU A 150 -5.64 -10.61 -5.06
N ILE A 151 -4.43 -10.74 -5.61
CA ILE A 151 -3.48 -11.82 -5.33
C ILE A 151 -2.47 -11.24 -4.32
N PRO A 152 -2.54 -11.64 -3.04
CA PRO A 152 -1.87 -10.93 -1.96
C PRO A 152 -0.37 -11.20 -1.90
N ASN A 153 0.33 -10.28 -1.21
CA ASN A 153 1.72 -10.39 -0.77
C ASN A 153 2.76 -10.49 -1.90
N THR A 154 2.54 -9.78 -3.00
CA THR A 154 3.54 -9.70 -4.06
C THR A 154 4.65 -8.72 -3.69
N GLU A 155 5.91 -9.13 -3.87
CA GLU A 155 7.09 -8.39 -3.43
C GLU A 155 8.05 -8.14 -4.61
N LEU A 156 7.54 -7.52 -5.69
CA LEU A 156 8.33 -7.27 -6.90
C LEU A 156 9.54 -6.36 -6.65
N GLY A 157 9.52 -5.52 -5.61
CA GLY A 157 10.67 -4.71 -5.20
C GLY A 157 11.92 -5.52 -4.87
N HIS A 158 11.76 -6.81 -4.52
CA HIS A 158 12.84 -7.73 -4.22
C HIS A 158 13.26 -8.61 -5.41
N LEU A 159 12.71 -8.39 -6.60
CA LEU A 159 13.23 -8.99 -7.83
C LEU A 159 14.71 -8.65 -8.01
N LYS A 160 15.50 -9.62 -8.47
CA LYS A 160 16.94 -9.42 -8.69
C LYS A 160 17.20 -8.83 -10.07
N LEU A 161 17.44 -7.52 -10.14
CA LEU A 161 17.90 -6.84 -11.34
C LEU A 161 19.42 -6.70 -11.30
N ARG A 162 20.11 -7.31 -12.27
CA ARG A 162 21.58 -7.34 -12.33
C ARG A 162 22.22 -7.82 -11.01
N GLY A 163 21.63 -8.85 -10.40
CA GLY A 163 22.10 -9.45 -9.14
C GLY A 163 21.82 -8.64 -7.88
N ARG A 164 21.04 -7.55 -7.94
CA ARG A 164 20.67 -6.71 -6.79
C ARG A 164 19.17 -6.55 -6.69
N ASP A 165 18.65 -6.28 -5.49
CA ASP A 165 17.22 -5.97 -5.31
C ASP A 165 16.80 -4.78 -6.18
N ALA A 166 15.66 -4.92 -6.85
CA ALA A 166 15.11 -3.90 -7.74
C ALA A 166 14.92 -2.58 -7.00
N GLU A 167 14.40 -2.60 -5.77
CA GLU A 167 14.18 -1.39 -4.98
C GLU A 167 15.48 -0.61 -4.72
N ARG A 168 16.63 -1.26 -4.55
CA ARG A 168 17.91 -0.58 -4.34
C ARG A 168 18.35 0.21 -5.57
N LEU A 169 17.87 -0.18 -6.74
CA LEU A 169 18.20 0.44 -8.02
C LEU A 169 17.15 1.47 -8.44
N ALA A 170 15.88 1.10 -8.34
CA ALA A 170 14.78 1.77 -9.03
C ALA A 170 13.74 2.41 -8.10
N SER A 171 13.83 2.26 -6.76
CA SER A 171 12.92 2.99 -5.86
C SER A 171 13.11 4.51 -6.00
N PHE A 172 12.13 5.28 -5.52
CA PHE A 172 12.27 6.73 -5.52
C PHE A 172 13.40 7.18 -4.59
N ALA A 173 13.56 6.55 -3.43
CA ALA A 173 14.71 6.81 -2.56
C ALA A 173 16.05 6.47 -3.22
N ALA A 174 16.10 5.51 -4.16
CA ALA A 174 17.30 5.26 -4.96
C ALA A 174 17.61 6.38 -5.96
N LYS A 175 16.59 7.04 -6.51
CA LYS A 175 16.73 8.28 -7.30
C LYS A 175 17.34 9.40 -6.48
N GLU A 176 16.77 9.65 -5.30
CA GLU A 176 17.18 10.72 -4.40
C GLU A 176 18.61 10.51 -3.90
N ARG A 177 18.91 9.33 -3.36
CA ARG A 177 20.25 8.95 -2.90
C ARG A 177 21.32 9.04 -3.99
N GLY A 178 20.93 8.76 -5.23
CA GLY A 178 21.83 8.84 -6.38
C GLY A 178 21.88 10.20 -7.07
N HIS A 179 21.12 11.20 -6.60
CA HIS A 179 20.93 12.49 -7.25
C HIS A 179 20.64 12.38 -8.76
N LEU A 180 19.82 11.40 -9.15
CA LEU A 180 19.57 11.09 -10.55
C LEU A 180 18.58 12.08 -11.17
N SER A 181 18.84 12.47 -12.42
CA SER A 181 17.82 13.09 -13.27
C SER A 181 16.67 12.11 -13.55
N TRP A 182 15.51 12.63 -13.93
CA TRP A 182 14.35 11.81 -14.30
C TRP A 182 14.69 10.81 -15.40
N LYS A 183 15.39 11.25 -16.46
CA LYS A 183 15.85 10.37 -17.55
C LYS A 183 16.74 9.22 -17.08
N ARG A 184 17.76 9.49 -16.26
CA ARG A 184 18.65 8.43 -15.75
C ARG A 184 17.96 7.47 -14.79
N TRP A 185 16.97 7.95 -14.05
CA TRP A 185 16.16 7.09 -13.19
C TRP A 185 15.16 6.26 -14.00
N ALA A 186 14.56 6.84 -15.04
CA ALA A 186 13.69 6.13 -15.97
C ALA A 186 14.40 4.96 -16.65
N GLU A 187 15.69 5.06 -16.99
CA GLU A 187 16.48 3.91 -17.48
C GLU A 187 16.53 2.72 -16.49
N ARG A 188 16.42 2.99 -15.19
CA ARG A 188 16.37 1.94 -14.15
C ARG A 188 14.96 1.41 -13.97
N LEU A 189 13.95 2.28 -14.04
CA LEU A 189 12.55 1.88 -14.07
C LEU A 189 12.23 1.04 -15.31
N GLN A 190 12.79 1.37 -16.47
CA GLN A 190 12.66 0.61 -17.71
C GLN A 190 13.14 -0.84 -17.53
N GLN A 191 14.27 -1.03 -16.84
CA GLN A 191 14.75 -2.39 -16.55
C GLN A 191 13.81 -3.14 -15.62
N PHE A 192 13.25 -2.46 -14.62
CA PHE A 192 12.29 -3.06 -13.71
C PHE A 192 10.98 -3.42 -14.43
N TYR A 193 10.28 -2.44 -15.00
CA TYR A 193 9.01 -2.66 -15.68
C TYR A 193 9.15 -3.55 -16.91
N GLY A 194 10.21 -3.44 -17.70
CA GLY A 194 10.45 -4.35 -18.83
C GLY A 194 10.65 -5.80 -18.38
N THR A 195 11.29 -6.03 -17.23
CA THR A 195 11.40 -7.38 -16.64
C THR A 195 10.04 -7.88 -16.17
N VAL A 196 9.27 -7.03 -15.47
CA VAL A 196 7.94 -7.39 -14.96
C VAL A 196 6.95 -7.64 -16.10
N GLU A 197 6.97 -6.81 -17.14
CA GLU A 197 6.18 -6.95 -18.37
C GLU A 197 6.47 -8.30 -19.05
N PHE A 198 7.75 -8.65 -19.20
CA PHE A 198 8.12 -9.94 -19.78
C PHE A 198 7.66 -11.13 -18.94
N LEU A 199 7.75 -11.03 -17.60
CA LEU A 199 7.40 -12.15 -16.71
C LEU A 199 5.90 -12.40 -16.58
N PHE A 200 5.08 -11.34 -16.68
CA PHE A 200 3.67 -11.43 -16.32
C PHE A 200 2.72 -10.95 -17.41
N SER A 201 3.20 -10.16 -18.39
CA SER A 201 2.40 -9.60 -19.48
C SER A 201 1.04 -9.04 -19.03
N PRO A 202 1.03 -8.06 -18.10
CA PRO A 202 -0.21 -7.53 -17.56
C PRO A 202 -0.97 -6.69 -18.60
N GLU A 203 -2.26 -6.47 -18.35
CA GLU A 203 -3.13 -5.57 -19.12
C GLU A 203 -2.86 -4.10 -18.78
N LEU A 204 -2.43 -3.82 -17.54
CA LEU A 204 -2.17 -2.46 -17.07
C LEU A 204 -1.13 -2.45 -15.95
N PHE A 205 -0.24 -1.46 -16.00
CA PHE A 205 0.53 -1.02 -14.85
C PHE A 205 -0.07 0.25 -14.23
N VAL A 206 -0.29 0.23 -12.92
CA VAL A 206 -0.67 1.42 -12.15
C VAL A 206 0.48 1.80 -11.21
N VAL A 207 0.92 3.06 -11.28
CA VAL A 207 2.08 3.54 -10.51
C VAL A 207 1.63 4.51 -9.41
N GLY A 208 1.66 4.03 -8.18
CA GLY A 208 1.41 4.79 -6.96
C GLY A 208 2.70 5.20 -6.24
N GLY A 209 2.55 5.48 -4.93
CA GLY A 209 3.62 6.06 -4.11
C GLY A 209 3.76 7.57 -4.30
N GLY A 210 4.59 8.21 -3.46
CA GLY A 210 4.68 9.68 -3.43
C GLY A 210 5.12 10.31 -4.75
N VAL A 211 5.99 9.62 -5.50
CA VAL A 211 6.54 10.08 -6.78
C VAL A 211 5.51 10.05 -7.92
N SER A 212 4.38 9.34 -7.78
CA SER A 212 3.38 9.29 -8.85
C SER A 212 2.79 10.65 -9.18
N LYS A 213 2.91 11.65 -8.29
CA LYS A 213 2.56 13.06 -8.57
C LYS A 213 3.42 13.70 -9.65
N ASN A 214 4.61 13.16 -9.90
CA ASN A 214 5.56 13.60 -10.92
C ASN A 214 5.57 12.66 -12.12
N HIS A 215 4.50 11.90 -12.36
CA HIS A 215 4.46 10.88 -13.42
C HIS A 215 4.82 11.41 -14.81
N GLU A 216 4.47 12.66 -15.13
CA GLU A 216 4.78 13.30 -16.41
C GLU A 216 6.29 13.40 -16.68
N GLU A 217 7.10 13.40 -15.62
CA GLU A 217 8.56 13.50 -15.73
C GLU A 217 9.24 12.18 -16.13
N PHE A 218 8.58 11.03 -15.89
CA PHE A 218 9.23 9.73 -16.03
C PHE A 218 8.42 8.66 -16.75
N LEU A 219 7.08 8.63 -16.66
CA LEU A 219 6.27 7.64 -17.38
C LEU A 219 6.43 7.76 -18.90
N PRO A 220 6.43 8.97 -19.51
CA PRO A 220 6.63 9.11 -20.96
C PRO A 220 8.02 8.70 -21.44
N LEU A 221 8.97 8.47 -20.53
CA LEU A 221 10.33 8.04 -20.85
C LEU A 221 10.47 6.51 -20.89
N LEU A 222 9.40 5.78 -20.55
CA LEU A 222 9.38 4.32 -20.58
C LEU A 222 8.87 3.82 -21.94
N GLU A 223 9.51 2.78 -22.44
CA GLU A 223 9.15 2.07 -23.67
C GLU A 223 8.63 0.69 -23.27
N LEU A 224 7.30 0.59 -23.13
CA LEU A 224 6.59 -0.62 -22.70
C LEU A 224 5.48 -0.93 -23.71
N SER A 225 5.17 -2.21 -23.90
CA SER A 225 4.00 -2.62 -24.68
C SER A 225 2.71 -2.54 -23.85
N THR A 226 2.83 -2.73 -22.54
CA THR A 226 1.74 -2.59 -21.58
C THR A 226 1.48 -1.11 -21.27
N PRO A 227 0.22 -0.66 -21.27
CA PRO A 227 -0.13 0.66 -20.76
C PRO A 227 0.33 0.88 -19.33
N ILE A 228 0.86 2.07 -19.03
CA ILE A 228 1.30 2.46 -17.69
C ILE A 228 0.74 3.83 -17.31
N VAL A 229 0.05 3.90 -16.18
CA VAL A 229 -0.68 5.11 -15.74
C VAL A 229 -0.39 5.43 -14.26
N PRO A 230 -0.49 6.70 -13.83
CA PRO A 230 -0.41 7.03 -12.42
C PRO A 230 -1.65 6.57 -11.65
N ALA A 231 -1.46 6.15 -10.40
CA ALA A 231 -2.53 5.90 -9.44
C ALA A 231 -3.36 7.19 -9.19
N THR A 232 -4.68 7.08 -9.11
CA THR A 232 -5.57 8.25 -8.93
C THR A 232 -5.74 8.62 -7.45
N LEU A 233 -5.71 7.63 -6.55
CA LEU A 233 -6.00 7.82 -5.12
C LEU A 233 -4.78 8.28 -4.31
N ARG A 234 -3.58 8.17 -4.90
CA ARG A 234 -2.31 8.72 -4.40
C ARG A 234 -2.09 8.39 -2.91
N ASN A 235 -2.07 9.42 -2.06
CA ASN A 235 -1.74 9.33 -0.64
C ASN A 235 -2.84 8.69 0.22
N ASN A 236 -4.03 8.48 -0.33
CA ASN A 236 -5.17 7.91 0.38
C ASN A 236 -5.40 6.43 0.04
N ALA A 237 -4.68 5.88 -0.95
CA ALA A 237 -4.90 4.51 -1.42
C ALA A 237 -4.80 3.47 -0.30
N GLY A 238 -3.79 3.56 0.58
CA GLY A 238 -3.65 2.63 1.72
C GLY A 238 -4.83 2.70 2.70
N ILE A 239 -5.29 3.91 3.05
CA ILE A 239 -6.43 4.14 3.95
C ILE A 239 -7.71 3.56 3.32
N LEU A 240 -7.99 3.91 2.07
CA LEU A 240 -9.21 3.48 1.36
C LEU A 240 -9.24 1.96 1.19
N GLY A 241 -8.11 1.36 0.80
CA GLY A 241 -8.00 -0.08 0.59
C GLY A 241 -8.15 -0.88 1.87
N ALA A 242 -7.51 -0.43 2.95
CA ALA A 242 -7.65 -1.07 4.25
C ALA A 242 -9.10 -1.01 4.76
N ALA A 243 -9.73 0.16 4.67
CA ALA A 243 -11.13 0.35 5.04
C ALA A 243 -12.07 -0.54 4.20
N TRP A 244 -11.88 -0.57 2.88
CA TRP A 244 -12.69 -1.39 1.99
C TRP A 244 -12.57 -2.88 2.32
N LEU A 245 -11.36 -3.39 2.53
CA LEU A 245 -11.11 -4.79 2.87
C LEU A 245 -11.78 -5.17 4.20
N ALA A 246 -11.70 -4.30 5.21
CA ALA A 246 -12.34 -4.53 6.50
C ALA A 246 -13.88 -4.54 6.41
N ALA A 247 -14.46 -3.78 5.48
CA ALA A 247 -15.89 -3.73 5.26
C ALA A 247 -16.44 -4.90 4.44
N GLN A 248 -15.59 -5.65 3.73
CA GLN A 248 -16.03 -6.84 3.00
C GLN A 248 -16.39 -7.97 3.97
N PRO A 249 -17.42 -8.77 3.68
CA PRO A 249 -17.69 -9.98 4.45
C PRO A 249 -16.48 -10.93 4.38
N ALA A 250 -16.15 -11.53 5.53
CA ALA A 250 -15.11 -12.55 5.59
C ALA A 250 -15.41 -13.64 4.54
N ARG A 251 -14.46 -13.90 3.64
CA ARG A 251 -14.60 -14.98 2.66
C ARG A 251 -14.66 -16.31 3.44
N ALA A 252 -15.76 -17.04 3.26
CA ALA A 252 -16.02 -18.35 3.88
C ALA A 252 -15.05 -19.42 3.38
#